data_AF-A0A841QBX9-F1
#
_entry.id   AF-A0A841QBX9-F1
#
_cell.length_a   1.000
_cell.length_b   1.000
_cell.length_c   1.000
_cell.angle_alpha   90.00
_cell.angle_beta   90.00
_cell.angle_gamma   90.00
#
_symmetry.space_group_name_H-M   'P 1'
#
loop_
_entity.id
_entity.type
_entity.pdbx_description
1 polymer ?
#
loop_
_entity_poly.entity_id
_entity_poly.type
_entity_poly.pdbx_seq_one_letter_code
_entity_poly.pdbx_strand_id
1 'polypeptide(L)'
;MAKAATPRVRKKERKNIISGVAHVLSTFNNTMITISDAQGNAISWSSAGAQGFKGSRKSTPYAAQVAAEDAGRKAREHGMETLEIEVSGPGSGRESALRALQAVGFTITSIRDMTPVPHNGCRPRKRRRV
;
A
#
# COMPACT_ATOMS: atom_id res chain seq x y z
N MET A 1 -41.05 -22.18 -7.97
CA MET A 1 -39.63 -21.80 -8.14
C MET A 1 -39.28 -20.79 -7.05
N ALA A 2 -38.43 -21.16 -6.08
CA ALA A 2 -38.07 -20.28 -4.98
C ALA A 2 -37.15 -19.15 -5.46
N LYS A 3 -37.52 -17.90 -5.17
CA LYS A 3 -36.72 -16.70 -5.49
C LYS A 3 -35.42 -16.75 -4.68
N ALA A 4 -34.27 -16.76 -5.36
CA ALA A 4 -32.97 -16.69 -4.71
C ALA A 4 -32.83 -15.36 -3.93
N ALA A 5 -32.51 -15.45 -2.65
CA ALA A 5 -32.25 -14.29 -1.81
C ALA A 5 -30.97 -13.58 -2.28
N THR A 6 -31.07 -12.28 -2.57
CA THR A 6 -29.92 -11.44 -2.91
C THR A 6 -28.99 -11.33 -1.69
N PRO A 7 -27.67 -11.55 -1.84
CA PRO A 7 -26.75 -11.44 -0.73
C PRO A 7 -26.73 -10.00 -0.22
N ARG A 8 -27.16 -9.79 1.03
CA ARG A 8 -27.05 -8.50 1.71
C ARG A 8 -25.57 -8.14 1.82
N VAL A 9 -25.14 -7.11 1.08
CA VAL A 9 -23.80 -6.54 1.22
C VAL A 9 -23.68 -6.00 2.64
N ARG A 10 -22.87 -6.68 3.48
CA ARG A 10 -22.56 -6.20 4.83
C ARG A 10 -21.90 -4.82 4.69
N LYS A 11 -22.53 -3.80 5.27
CA LYS A 11 -21.99 -2.45 5.32
C LYS A 11 -20.67 -2.51 6.09
N LYS A 12 -19.57 -2.12 5.44
CA LYS A 12 -18.24 -2.09 6.07
C LYS A 12 -18.32 -1.10 7.22
N GLU A 13 -18.12 -1.57 8.45
CA GLU A 13 -18.13 -0.71 9.63
C GLU A 13 -17.05 0.36 9.48
N ARG A 14 -17.48 1.63 9.59
CA ARG A 14 -16.57 2.76 9.57
C ARG A 14 -15.97 2.89 10.97
N LYS A 15 -14.80 2.27 11.17
CA LYS A 15 -13.97 2.55 12.33
C LYS A 15 -13.38 3.94 12.14
N ASN A 16 -13.54 4.82 13.12
CA ASN A 16 -12.92 6.15 13.11
C ASN A 16 -11.54 6.03 13.77
N ILE A 17 -10.50 5.93 12.95
CA ILE A 17 -9.13 5.67 13.40
C ILE A 17 -8.29 6.88 13.03
N ILE A 18 -7.75 7.58 14.02
CA ILE A 18 -7.07 8.87 13.84
C ILE A 18 -5.62 8.69 13.36
N SER A 19 -4.94 7.65 13.87
CA SER A 19 -3.55 7.32 13.57
C SER A 19 -3.41 5.92 13.00
N GLY A 20 -2.51 5.77 12.03
CA GLY A 20 -2.24 4.49 11.38
C GLY A 20 -0.81 4.34 10.89
N VAL A 21 -0.52 3.16 10.37
CA VAL A 21 0.77 2.83 9.75
C VAL A 21 0.54 2.57 8.27
N ALA A 22 1.34 3.17 7.40
CA ALA A 22 1.34 2.92 5.97
C ALA A 22 2.53 2.03 5.62
N HIS A 23 2.24 0.78 5.25
CA HIS A 23 3.23 -0.16 4.74
C HIS A 23 3.34 -0.03 3.23
N VAL A 24 4.49 0.43 2.75
CA VAL A 24 4.81 0.62 1.33
C VAL A 24 5.77 -0.50 0.90
N LEU A 25 5.26 -1.50 0.18
CA LEU A 25 6.09 -2.54 -0.42
C LEU A 25 6.45 -2.15 -1.85
N SER A 26 7.68 -1.71 -2.05
CA SER A 26 8.23 -1.30 -3.34
C SER A 26 9.17 -2.38 -3.89
N THR A 27 8.63 -3.19 -4.80
CA THR A 27 9.43 -4.18 -5.57
C THR A 27 9.75 -3.64 -6.95
N PHE A 28 10.69 -4.26 -7.66
CA PHE A 28 11.04 -3.86 -9.03
C PHE A 28 9.90 -3.96 -10.04
N ASN A 29 8.85 -4.74 -9.75
CA ASN A 29 7.78 -5.05 -10.72
C ASN A 29 6.42 -4.45 -10.32
N ASN A 30 6.28 -4.00 -9.07
CA ASN A 30 5.01 -3.54 -8.52
C ASN A 30 5.23 -2.77 -7.21
N THR A 31 4.35 -1.83 -6.95
CA THR A 31 4.20 -1.16 -5.65
C THR A 31 2.85 -1.51 -5.04
N MET A 32 2.86 -1.96 -3.80
CA MET A 32 1.67 -2.26 -3.01
C MET A 32 1.69 -1.42 -1.75
N ILE A 33 0.56 -0.79 -1.45
CA ILE A 33 0.43 0.15 -0.34
C ILE A 33 -0.74 -0.33 0.50
N THR A 34 -0.47 -0.60 1.77
CA THR A 34 -1.46 -1.04 2.74
C THR A 34 -1.42 -0.09 3.91
N ILE A 35 -2.58 0.43 4.29
CA ILE A 35 -2.72 1.30 5.46
C ILE A 35 -3.45 0.51 6.54
N SER A 36 -2.83 0.42 7.70
CA SER A 36 -3.26 -0.35 8.87
C SER A 36 -3.45 0.56 10.09
N ASP A 37 -4.15 0.03 11.10
CA ASP A 37 -4.11 0.62 12.44
C ASP A 37 -2.78 0.29 13.16
N ALA A 38 -2.58 0.86 14.34
CA ALA A 38 -1.43 0.55 15.19
C ALA A 38 -1.35 -0.93 15.62
N GLN A 39 -2.44 -1.71 15.47
CA GLN A 39 -2.48 -3.13 15.77
C GLN A 39 -2.13 -3.99 14.53
N GLY A 40 -1.94 -3.39 13.35
CA GLY A 40 -1.63 -4.08 12.10
C GLY A 40 -2.85 -4.57 11.31
N ASN A 41 -4.08 -4.21 11.71
CA ASN A 41 -5.28 -4.56 10.94
C ASN A 41 -5.39 -3.64 9.70
N ALA A 42 -5.43 -4.25 8.51
CA ALA A 42 -5.54 -3.51 7.26
C ALA A 42 -6.91 -2.82 7.11
N ILE A 43 -6.90 -1.52 6.88
CA ILE A 43 -8.10 -0.67 6.72
C ILE A 43 -8.35 -0.41 5.25
N SER A 44 -7.31 0.06 4.56
CA SER A 44 -7.31 0.23 3.11
C SER A 44 -6.04 -0.35 2.50
N TRP A 45 -6.15 -0.76 1.25
CA TRP A 45 -5.01 -1.18 0.46
C TRP A 45 -5.25 -0.83 -1.00
N SER A 46 -4.16 -0.61 -1.72
CA SER A 46 -4.16 -0.45 -3.16
C SER A 46 -2.83 -0.91 -3.73
N SER A 47 -2.82 -1.13 -5.04
CA SER A 47 -1.60 -1.49 -5.76
C SER A 47 -1.64 -0.87 -7.15
N ALA A 48 -0.48 -0.76 -7.79
CA ALA A 48 -0.42 -0.32 -9.18
C ALA A 48 -1.29 -1.20 -10.10
N GLY A 49 -1.38 -2.50 -9.83
CA GLY A 49 -2.27 -3.42 -10.55
C GLY A 49 -3.77 -3.14 -10.34
N ALA A 50 -4.17 -2.75 -9.12
CA ALA A 50 -5.56 -2.42 -8.80
C ALA A 50 -6.03 -1.15 -9.52
N GLN A 51 -5.12 -0.21 -9.80
CA GLN A 51 -5.37 1.00 -10.57
C GLN A 51 -5.35 0.79 -12.10
N GLY A 52 -5.36 -0.47 -12.55
CA GLY A 52 -5.46 -0.81 -13.97
C GLY A 52 -4.13 -0.82 -14.73
N PHE A 53 -2.99 -0.55 -14.08
CA PHE A 53 -1.69 -0.70 -14.73
C PHE A 53 -1.35 -2.19 -14.91
N LYS A 54 -0.93 -2.55 -16.13
CA LYS A 54 -0.59 -3.93 -16.51
C LYS A 54 0.87 -4.03 -16.99
N GLY A 55 1.43 -5.23 -16.91
CA GLY A 55 2.80 -5.51 -17.38
C GLY A 55 3.87 -4.66 -16.70
N SER A 56 4.82 -4.18 -17.49
CA SER A 56 5.93 -3.33 -17.04
C SER A 56 5.48 -1.95 -16.54
N ARG A 57 4.30 -1.46 -16.90
CA ARG A 57 3.82 -0.15 -16.44
C ARG A 57 3.58 -0.10 -14.92
N LYS A 58 3.42 -1.27 -14.28
CA LYS A 58 3.25 -1.39 -12.81
C LYS A 58 4.48 -1.01 -11.99
N SER A 59 5.68 -1.04 -12.57
CA SER A 59 6.91 -0.66 -11.85
C SER A 59 7.20 0.84 -11.90
N THR A 60 6.41 1.59 -12.66
CA THR A 60 6.66 3.02 -12.85
C THR A 60 6.34 3.83 -11.58
N PRO A 61 7.09 4.90 -11.31
CA PRO A 61 6.83 5.79 -10.16
C PRO A 61 5.44 6.43 -10.23
N TYR A 62 4.94 6.72 -11.43
CA TYR A 62 3.60 7.26 -11.62
C TYR A 62 2.51 6.27 -11.18
N ALA A 63 2.67 4.97 -11.48
CA ALA A 63 1.72 3.97 -11.02
C ALA A 63 1.70 3.85 -9.49
N ALA A 64 2.85 4.06 -8.83
CA ALA A 64 2.95 4.09 -7.37
C ALA A 64 2.23 5.30 -6.76
N GLN A 65 2.34 6.47 -7.39
CA GLN A 65 1.61 7.68 -6.98
C GLN A 65 0.09 7.44 -7.02
N VAL A 66 -0.44 6.97 -8.15
CA VAL A 66 -1.89 6.75 -8.31
C VAL A 66 -2.39 5.70 -7.30
N ALA A 67 -1.61 4.64 -7.04
CA ALA A 67 -1.95 3.65 -6.02
C ALA A 67 -1.96 4.24 -4.60
N ALA A 68 -1.00 5.12 -4.28
CA ALA A 68 -0.91 5.79 -2.99
C ALA A 68 -2.08 6.74 -2.76
N GLU A 69 -2.47 7.51 -3.79
CA GLU A 69 -3.60 8.42 -3.75
C GLU A 69 -4.92 7.67 -3.49
N ASP A 70 -5.13 6.53 -4.15
CA ASP A 70 -6.32 5.70 -3.94
C ASP A 70 -6.35 5.05 -2.54
N ALA A 71 -5.24 4.45 -2.09
CA ALA A 71 -5.16 3.89 -0.75
C ALA A 71 -5.38 4.96 0.33
N GLY A 72 -4.77 6.13 0.13
CA GLY A 72 -4.89 7.29 1.00
C GLY A 72 -6.31 7.86 1.05
N ARG A 73 -6.99 8.01 -0.10
CA ARG A 73 -8.38 8.47 -0.14
C ARG A 73 -9.30 7.53 0.64
N LYS A 74 -9.14 6.22 0.45
CA LYS A 74 -9.88 5.19 1.20
C LYS A 74 -9.60 5.25 2.71
N ALA A 75 -8.35 5.48 3.11
CA ALA A 75 -8.00 5.65 4.52
C ALA A 75 -8.61 6.92 5.12
N ARG A 76 -8.68 8.02 4.35
CA ARG A 76 -9.29 9.28 4.80
C ARG A 76 -10.80 9.16 5.00
N GLU A 77 -11.49 8.32 4.22
CA GLU A 77 -12.90 7.98 4.46
C GLU A 77 -13.13 7.26 5.80
N HIS A 78 -12.08 6.65 6.36
CA HIS A 78 -12.07 6.02 7.69
C HIS A 78 -11.56 6.95 8.81
N GLY A 79 -11.38 8.25 8.54
CA GLY A 79 -11.05 9.26 9.54
C GLY A 79 -9.57 9.34 9.93
N MET A 80 -8.68 8.77 9.12
CA MET A 80 -7.23 8.87 9.37
C MET A 80 -6.68 10.24 9.03
N GLU A 81 -5.83 10.76 9.91
CA GLU A 81 -5.15 12.05 9.77
C GLU A 81 -3.63 11.95 9.86
N THR A 82 -3.13 11.04 10.71
CA THR A 82 -1.70 10.85 10.98
C THR A 82 -1.23 9.48 10.49
N LEU A 83 -0.05 9.43 9.85
CA LEU A 83 0.55 8.19 9.35
C LEU A 83 2.02 8.08 9.76
N GLU A 84 2.39 6.91 10.27
CA GLU A 84 3.78 6.42 10.29
C GLU A 84 4.02 5.62 9.02
N ILE A 85 5.11 5.86 8.32
CA ILE A 85 5.37 5.17 7.04
C ILE A 85 6.51 4.19 7.19
N GLU A 86 6.23 2.94 6.86
CA GLU A 86 7.20 1.86 6.77
C GLU A 86 7.40 1.47 5.32
N VAL A 87 8.59 1.73 4.80
CA VAL A 87 8.94 1.37 3.42
C VAL A 87 9.76 0.08 3.43
N SER A 88 9.40 -0.85 2.56
CA SER A 88 10.13 -2.08 2.31
C SER A 88 10.48 -2.22 0.83
N GLY A 89 11.75 -2.47 0.54
CA GLY A 89 12.24 -2.85 -0.78
C GLY A 89 12.81 -1.69 -1.61
N PRO A 90 13.59 -2.02 -2.65
CA PRO A 90 14.39 -1.06 -3.42
C PRO A 90 13.66 -0.46 -4.64
N GLY A 91 12.38 -0.78 -4.88
CA GLY A 91 11.70 -0.41 -6.11
C GLY A 91 11.56 1.11 -6.32
N SER A 92 11.48 1.53 -7.59
CA SER A 92 11.44 2.94 -8.04
C SER A 92 10.25 3.76 -7.51
N GLY A 93 9.17 3.11 -7.06
CA GLY A 93 7.98 3.82 -6.58
C GLY A 93 8.02 4.24 -5.11
N ARG A 94 9.14 4.07 -4.42
CA ARG A 94 9.31 4.38 -2.98
C ARG A 94 9.02 5.84 -2.66
N GLU A 95 9.75 6.76 -3.28
CA GLU A 95 9.59 8.20 -3.00
C GLU A 95 8.29 8.75 -3.54
N SER A 96 7.84 8.26 -4.70
CA SER A 96 6.58 8.68 -5.31
C SER A 96 5.38 8.34 -4.42
N ALA A 97 5.38 7.16 -3.77
CA ALA A 97 4.36 6.79 -2.82
C ALA A 97 4.35 7.70 -1.58
N LEU A 98 5.53 8.01 -1.01
CA LEU A 98 5.67 8.92 0.14
C LEU A 98 5.10 10.32 -0.17
N ARG A 99 5.52 10.91 -1.29
CA ARG A 99 5.06 12.24 -1.71
C ARG A 99 3.56 12.25 -1.98
N ALA A 100 3.03 11.20 -2.59
CA ALA A 100 1.61 11.07 -2.85
C ALA A 100 0.77 11.00 -1.56
N LEU A 101 1.20 10.22 -0.56
CA LEU A 101 0.54 10.17 0.75
C LEU A 101 0.57 11.54 1.44
N GLN A 102 1.68 12.28 1.34
CA GLN A 102 1.75 13.65 1.85
C GLN A 102 0.79 14.59 1.11
N ALA A 103 0.73 14.49 -0.23
CA ALA A 103 -0.14 15.32 -1.07
C ALA A 103 -1.65 15.05 -0.84
N VAL A 104 -2.03 13.84 -0.44
CA VAL A 104 -3.41 13.50 -0.03
C VAL A 104 -3.81 14.21 1.27
N GLY A 105 -2.85 14.75 2.03
CA GLY A 105 -3.09 15.54 3.23
C GLY A 105 -2.94 14.76 4.54
N PHE A 106 -2.18 13.67 4.53
CA PHE A 106 -1.77 13.00 5.77
C PHE A 106 -0.59 13.73 6.41
N THR A 107 -0.60 13.80 7.75
CA THR A 107 0.54 14.26 8.53
C THR A 107 1.48 13.07 8.78
N ILE A 108 2.68 13.14 8.20
CA ILE A 108 3.67 12.06 8.30
C ILE A 108 4.50 12.27 9.56
N THR A 109 4.39 11.38 10.53
CA THR A 109 5.11 11.48 11.82
C THR A 109 6.51 10.87 11.74
N SER A 110 6.66 9.73 11.05
CA SER A 110 7.95 9.08 10.88
C SER A 110 8.05 8.33 9.55
N ILE A 111 9.28 8.21 9.05
CA ILE A 111 9.61 7.42 7.86
C ILE A 111 10.65 6.39 8.29
N ARG A 112 10.31 5.11 8.22
CA ARG A 112 11.20 3.99 8.57
C ARG A 112 11.43 3.11 7.34
N ASP A 113 12.68 2.71 7.13
CA ASP A 113 13.02 1.68 6.15
C ASP A 113 13.13 0.33 6.84
N MET A 114 12.23 -0.59 6.51
CA MET A 114 12.17 -1.94 7.05
C MET A 114 12.60 -2.99 6.00
N THR A 115 13.40 -2.60 5.00
CA THR A 115 13.85 -3.53 3.97
C THR A 115 14.61 -4.72 4.60
N PRO A 116 14.13 -5.97 4.41
CA PRO A 116 14.74 -7.12 5.06
C PRO A 116 16.10 -7.45 4.40
N VAL A 117 17.17 -7.32 5.16
CA VAL A 117 18.53 -7.69 4.75
C VAL A 117 18.89 -9.03 5.41
N PRO A 118 19.06 -10.12 4.65
CA PRO A 118 19.41 -11.41 5.23
C PRO A 118 20.89 -11.48 5.62
N HIS A 119 21.18 -12.00 6.81
CA HIS A 119 22.55 -12.27 7.27
C HIS A 119 23.06 -13.62 6.74
N ASN A 120 23.41 -13.67 5.44
CA ASN A 120 23.92 -14.88 4.77
C ASN A 120 23.06 -16.15 4.99
N GLY A 121 21.73 -15.98 4.99
CA GLY A 121 20.77 -17.08 5.17
C GLY A 121 20.59 -17.94 3.92
N CYS A 122 19.38 -17.99 3.36
CA CYS A 122 19.10 -18.80 2.17
C CYS A 122 19.92 -18.35 0.96
N ARG A 123 20.42 -19.33 0.19
CA ARG A 123 21.15 -19.08 -1.07
C ARG A 123 20.26 -18.30 -2.05
N PRO A 124 20.72 -17.15 -2.61
CA PRO A 124 19.96 -16.41 -3.60
C PRO A 124 19.78 -17.21 -4.88
N ARG A 125 18.69 -16.94 -5.61
CA ARG A 125 18.43 -17.57 -6.91
C ARG A 125 19.60 -17.33 -7.86
N LYS A 126 19.91 -18.33 -8.70
CA LYS A 126 20.97 -18.25 -9.71
C LYS A 126 20.81 -16.97 -10.54
N ARG A 127 21.91 -16.23 -10.72
CA ARG A 127 21.94 -15.01 -11.55
C ARG A 127 21.39 -15.30 -12.95
N ARG A 128 20.43 -14.48 -13.38
CA ARG A 128 19.82 -14.58 -14.71
C ARG A 128 20.85 -14.24 -15.79
N ARG A 129 20.83 -14.98 -16.92
CA ARG A 129 21.79 -14.87 -18.05
C ARG A 129 21.20 -14.23 -19.31
N VAL A 130 19.98 -13.71 -19.21
CA VAL A 130 19.30 -13.01 -20.32
C VAL A 130 19.91 -11.64 -20.48
#